data_AF-Q8WPZ3-F1
#
_entry.id   AF-Q8WPZ3-F1
#
_cell.length_a   1.000
_cell.length_b   1.000
_cell.length_c   1.000
_cell.angle_alpha   90.00
_cell.angle_beta   90.00
_cell.angle_gamma   90.00
#
_symmetry.space_group_name_H-M   'P 1'
#
loop_
_entity.id
_entity.type
_entity.pdbx_description
1 polymer ?
#
loop_
_entity_poly.entity_id
_entity_poly.type
_entity_poly.pdbx_seq_one_letter_code
_entity_poly.pdbx_strand_id
1 'polypeptide(L)'
;ACAPYRRLSLCNKNFQNMNSKDSSKAKHNLLLDVCLAAKYEGESLNTYSAQYDEQYPGSGFTLCTMLARSFADIGDIVRGRDLYLGKKKKSKMEKKQKQKEIN
;
A
#
# COMPACT_ATOMS: atom_id res chain seq x y z
N ALA A 1 14.52 3.34 3.74
CA ALA A 1 13.07 3.65 3.83
C ALA A 1 12.46 2.84 4.97
N CYS A 2 11.66 3.49 5.81
CA CYS A 2 10.89 2.84 6.88
C CYS A 2 9.41 2.95 6.53
N ALA A 3 8.69 1.82 6.51
CA ALA A 3 7.26 1.83 6.25
C ALA A 3 6.50 2.08 7.55
N PRO A 4 5.56 3.05 7.59
CA PRO A 4 4.73 3.28 8.77
C PRO A 4 3.79 2.10 9.00
N TYR A 5 3.32 1.90 10.24
CA TYR A 5 2.41 0.80 10.58
C TYR A 5 1.17 0.74 9.68
N ARG A 6 0.56 1.89 9.38
CA ARG A 6 -0.54 2.00 8.41
C ARG A 6 -0.22 1.36 7.05
N ARG A 7 0.96 1.64 6.49
CA ARG A 7 1.41 1.05 5.21
C ARG A 7 1.61 -0.46 5.34
N LEU A 8 2.13 -0.95 6.48
CA LEU A 8 2.35 -2.38 6.70
C LEU A 8 1.04 -3.18 6.73
N SER A 9 -0.04 -2.57 7.23
CA SER A 9 -1.37 -3.16 7.32
C SER A 9 -2.35 -2.69 6.22
N LEU A 10 -1.83 -2.11 5.13
CA LEU A 10 -2.65 -1.57 4.03
C LEU A 10 -3.62 -2.63 3.46
N CYS A 11 -4.87 -2.26 3.24
CA CYS A 11 -5.93 -3.13 2.73
C CYS A 11 -5.80 -3.42 1.21
N ASN A 12 -4.74 -4.12 0.77
CA ASN A 12 -4.46 -4.37 -0.65
C ASN A 12 -4.39 -5.87 -1.05
N LYS A 13 -4.99 -6.75 -0.24
CA LYS A 13 -4.89 -8.21 -0.42
C LYS A 13 -5.47 -8.69 -1.76
N ASN A 14 -6.47 -7.99 -2.28
CA ASN A 14 -7.12 -8.30 -3.55
C ASN A 14 -6.18 -8.15 -4.77
N PHE A 15 -5.11 -7.36 -4.67
CA PHE A 15 -4.14 -7.18 -5.76
C PHE A 15 -3.35 -8.45 -6.11
N GLN A 16 -3.32 -9.47 -5.25
CA GLN A 16 -2.60 -10.71 -5.51
C GLN A 16 -3.25 -11.58 -6.60
N ASN A 17 -4.52 -11.32 -6.94
CA ASN A 17 -5.31 -12.15 -7.85
C ASN A 17 -5.27 -11.68 -9.32
N MET A 18 -4.44 -10.70 -9.66
CA MET A 18 -4.40 -10.02 -10.97
C MET A 18 -3.74 -10.80 -12.13
N ASN A 19 -3.79 -12.13 -12.14
CA ASN A 19 -3.12 -12.96 -13.16
C ASN A 19 -3.93 -13.18 -14.45
N SER A 20 -4.56 -12.15 -15.04
CA SER A 20 -5.20 -12.31 -16.35
C SER A 20 -4.26 -11.86 -17.49
N LYS A 21 -3.94 -12.79 -18.41
CA LYS A 21 -3.13 -12.53 -19.62
C LYS A 21 -3.86 -11.69 -20.68
N ASP A 22 -5.07 -11.20 -20.36
CA ASP A 22 -5.98 -10.53 -21.28
C ASP A 22 -6.08 -9.04 -20.93
N SER A 23 -5.43 -8.20 -21.75
CA SER A 23 -5.13 -6.80 -21.43
C SER A 23 -6.35 -5.88 -21.23
N SER A 24 -7.49 -6.20 -21.87
CA SER A 24 -8.73 -5.43 -21.73
C SER A 24 -9.43 -5.74 -20.40
N LYS A 25 -9.55 -7.04 -20.05
CA LYS A 25 -10.03 -7.48 -18.73
C LYS A 25 -9.09 -7.02 -17.62
N ALA A 26 -7.78 -6.99 -17.88
CA ALA A 26 -6.79 -6.57 -16.91
C ALA A 26 -7.01 -5.13 -16.43
N LYS A 27 -7.42 -4.19 -17.30
CA LYS A 27 -7.68 -2.78 -16.92
C LYS A 27 -8.95 -2.63 -16.07
N HIS A 28 -10.05 -3.27 -16.45
CA HIS A 28 -11.29 -3.18 -15.67
C HIS A 28 -11.18 -3.92 -14.33
N ASN A 29 -10.50 -5.06 -14.31
CA ASN A 29 -10.21 -5.78 -13.08
C ASN A 29 -9.28 -4.97 -12.17
N LEU A 30 -8.26 -4.29 -12.74
CA LEU A 30 -7.39 -3.38 -12.00
C LEU A 30 -8.17 -2.24 -11.35
N LEU A 31 -9.06 -1.58 -12.10
CA LEU A 31 -9.86 -0.48 -11.54
C LEU A 31 -10.76 -0.97 -10.41
N LEU A 32 -11.44 -2.10 -10.59
CA LEU A 32 -12.26 -2.71 -9.56
C LEU A 32 -11.44 -3.03 -8.31
N ASP A 33 -10.26 -3.62 -8.49
CA ASP A 33 -9.36 -3.97 -7.40
C ASP A 33 -8.89 -2.72 -6.64
N VAL A 34 -8.49 -1.67 -7.35
CA VAL A 34 -8.04 -0.41 -6.75
C VAL A 34 -9.17 0.25 -5.96
N CYS A 35 -10.38 0.29 -6.52
CA CYS A 35 -11.55 0.82 -5.83
C CYS A 35 -11.90 0.01 -4.58
N LEU A 36 -11.82 -1.33 -4.65
CA LEU A 36 -12.10 -2.20 -3.52
C LEU A 36 -11.07 -2.01 -2.40
N ALA A 37 -9.79 -1.92 -2.75
CA ALA A 37 -8.72 -1.64 -1.80
C ALA A 37 -8.92 -0.27 -1.13
N ALA A 38 -9.21 0.78 -1.91
CA ALA A 38 -9.44 2.13 -1.41
C ALA A 38 -10.66 2.19 -0.47
N LYS A 39 -11.77 1.51 -0.81
CA LYS A 39 -12.96 1.42 0.03
C LYS A 39 -12.62 0.81 1.39
N TYR A 40 -12.03 -0.39 1.40
CA TYR A 40 -11.74 -1.09 2.65
C TYR A 40 -10.68 -0.37 3.48
N GLU A 41 -9.68 0.26 2.85
CA GLU A 41 -8.69 1.08 3.55
C GLU A 41 -9.35 2.28 4.23
N GLY A 42 -10.30 2.95 3.55
CA GLY A 42 -11.07 4.06 4.14
C GLY A 42 -11.94 3.62 5.32
N GLU A 43 -12.69 2.53 5.16
CA GLU A 43 -13.50 1.93 6.24
C GLU A 43 -12.62 1.54 7.43
N SER A 44 -11.46 0.93 7.17
CA SER A 44 -10.51 0.54 8.21
C SER A 44 -9.93 1.75 8.94
N LEU A 45 -9.62 2.86 8.26
CA LEU A 45 -9.07 4.04 8.93
C LEU A 45 -10.09 4.78 9.77
N ASN A 46 -11.36 4.73 9.39
CA ASN A 46 -12.45 5.38 10.12
C ASN A 46 -12.58 4.84 11.56
N THR A 47 -12.30 3.55 11.79
CA THR A 47 -12.36 2.94 13.12
C THR A 47 -11.26 3.46 14.07
N TYR A 48 -10.20 4.06 13.52
CA TYR A 48 -9.08 4.63 14.28
C TYR A 48 -9.12 6.16 14.39
N SER A 49 -10.19 6.82 13.92
CA SER A 49 -10.26 8.30 13.88
C SER A 49 -9.94 8.95 15.23
N ALA A 50 -10.58 8.47 16.31
CA ALA A 50 -10.36 9.01 17.66
C ALA A 50 -8.90 8.86 18.14
N GLN A 51 -8.25 7.74 17.80
CA GLN A 51 -6.84 7.51 18.15
C GLN A 51 -5.92 8.46 17.38
N TYR A 52 -6.25 8.78 16.13
CA TYR A 52 -5.50 9.76 15.36
C TYR A 52 -5.66 11.18 15.91
N ASP A 53 -6.87 11.56 16.33
CA ASP A 53 -7.10 12.86 16.97
C ASP A 53 -6.32 13.02 18.28
N GLU A 54 -6.28 11.97 19.10
CA GLU A 54 -5.50 11.96 20.35
C GLU A 54 -3.98 12.00 20.07
N GLN A 55 -3.51 11.26 19.07
CA GLN A 55 -2.08 11.21 18.73
C GLN A 55 -1.57 12.49 18.08
N TYR A 56 -2.43 13.22 17.37
CA TYR A 56 -2.08 14.46 16.65
C TYR A 56 -2.94 15.64 17.12
N PRO A 57 -2.83 16.03 18.41
CA PRO A 57 -3.65 17.09 18.97
C PRO A 57 -3.39 18.41 18.25
N GLY A 58 -4.47 19.12 17.91
CA GLY A 58 -4.41 20.39 17.18
C GLY A 58 -4.48 20.27 15.65
N SER A 59 -4.47 19.05 15.10
CA SER A 59 -4.78 18.83 13.68
C SER A 59 -6.29 18.64 13.48
N GLY A 60 -6.98 19.60 12.88
CA GLY A 60 -8.43 19.49 12.61
C GLY A 60 -8.82 18.48 11.52
N PHE A 61 -7.84 17.79 10.91
CA PHE A 61 -8.03 16.97 9.71
C PHE A 61 -7.21 15.67 9.76
N THR A 62 -7.03 15.07 10.95
CA THR A 62 -6.19 13.88 11.13
C THR A 62 -6.62 12.71 10.25
N LEU A 63 -7.92 12.40 10.20
CA LEU A 63 -8.46 11.32 9.40
C LEU A 63 -8.24 11.56 7.90
N CYS A 64 -8.53 12.78 7.41
CA CYS A 64 -8.25 13.17 6.03
C CYS A 64 -6.76 13.05 5.68
N THR A 65 -5.88 13.38 6.62
CA THR A 65 -4.43 13.23 6.45
C THR A 65 -4.03 11.75 6.32
N MET A 66 -4.62 10.86 7.13
CA MET A 66 -4.36 9.42 7.03
C MET A 66 -4.92 8.83 5.74
N LEU A 67 -6.12 9.24 5.32
CA LEU A 67 -6.73 8.85 4.04
C LEU A 67 -5.85 9.29 2.85
N ALA A 68 -5.35 10.53 2.85
CA ALA A 68 -4.46 11.03 1.79
C ALA A 68 -3.14 10.24 1.71
N ARG A 69 -2.57 9.88 2.87
CA ARG A 69 -1.37 9.03 2.94
C ARG A 69 -1.64 7.62 2.41
N SER A 70 -2.80 7.03 2.73
CA SER A 70 -3.20 5.74 2.17
C SER A 70 -3.45 5.77 0.67
N PHE A 71 -4.06 6.85 0.16
CA PHE A 71 -4.22 7.06 -1.26
C PHE A 71 -2.87 7.10 -1.99
N ALA A 72 -1.88 7.81 -1.44
CA ALA A 72 -0.53 7.87 -2.01
C ALA A 72 0.14 6.48 -2.06
N ASP A 73 0.03 5.68 -1.00
CA ASP A 73 0.57 4.33 -0.97
C ASP A 73 -0.08 3.41 -2.01
N ILE A 74 -1.41 3.43 -2.12
CA ILE A 74 -2.14 2.66 -3.14
C ILE A 74 -1.67 3.09 -4.54
N GLY A 75 -1.54 4.40 -4.77
CA GLY A 75 -1.02 4.94 -6.02
C GLY A 75 0.42 4.52 -6.32
N ASP A 76 1.30 4.47 -5.32
CA ASP A 76 2.68 3.99 -5.48
C ASP A 76 2.75 2.49 -5.78
N ILE A 77 1.85 1.69 -5.20
CA ILE A 77 1.74 0.25 -5.52
C ILE A 77 1.33 0.07 -6.98
N VAL A 78 0.27 0.76 -7.43
CA VAL A 78 -0.23 0.68 -8.81
C VAL A 78 0.82 1.15 -9.82
N ARG A 79 1.58 2.20 -9.50
CA ARG A 79 2.68 2.72 -10.33
C ARG A 79 3.95 1.89 -10.27
N GLY A 80 4.04 0.90 -9.38
CA GLY A 80 5.25 0.11 -9.15
C GLY A 80 6.40 0.89 -8.49
N ARG A 81 6.10 1.99 -7.80
CA ARG A 81 7.07 2.87 -7.10
C ARG A 81 7.09 2.66 -5.59
N ASP A 82 6.20 1.82 -5.07
CA ASP A 82 6.16 1.51 -3.65
C ASP A 82 7.48 0.92 -3.15
N LEU A 83 8.04 1.57 -2.12
CA LEU A 83 9.33 1.20 -1.54
C LEU A 83 9.21 0.03 -0.56
N TYR A 84 8.00 -0.38 -0.18
CA TYR A 84 7.77 -1.49 0.74
C TYR A 84 7.81 -2.84 0.03
N LEU A 85 9.00 -3.44 0.01
CA LEU A 85 9.26 -4.70 -0.68
C LEU A 85 8.83 -5.95 0.11
N GLY A 86 8.41 -5.80 1.37
CA GLY A 86 8.15 -6.91 2.28
C GLY A 86 9.40 -7.77 2.59
N LYS A 87 9.30 -8.68 3.56
CA LYS A 87 10.45 -9.48 4.03
C LYS A 87 11.04 -10.39 2.94
N LYS A 88 10.19 -11.07 2.17
CA LYS A 88 10.60 -12.09 1.19
C LYS A 88 11.28 -11.52 -0.05
N LYS A 89 10.84 -10.35 -0.53
CA LYS A 89 11.39 -9.69 -1.73
C LYS A 89 12.67 -8.94 -1.39
N LYS A 90 12.74 -8.32 -0.20
CA LYS A 90 13.96 -7.70 0.34
C LYS A 90 15.12 -8.70 0.45
N SER A 91 14.90 -9.86 1.08
CA SER A 91 15.96 -10.87 1.23
C SER A 91 16.46 -11.43 -0.11
N LYS A 92 15.58 -11.55 -1.11
CA LYS A 92 15.97 -11.95 -2.47
C LYS A 92 16.83 -10.90 -3.18
N MET A 93 16.53 -9.60 -3.01
CA MET A 93 17.36 -8.54 -3.58
C MET A 93 18.71 -8.45 -2.89
N GLU A 94 18.76 -8.54 -1.56
CA GLU A 94 20.03 -8.55 -0.82
C GLU A 94 20.93 -9.70 -1.26
N LYS A 95 20.38 -10.91 -1.45
CA LYS A 95 21.13 -12.05 -2.00
C LYS A 95 21.65 -11.77 -3.42
N LYS A 96 20.84 -11.17 -4.29
CA LYS A 96 21.26 -10.80 -5.66
C LYS A 96 22.34 -9.71 -5.66
N GLN A 97 22.27 -8.74 -4.77
CA GLN A 97 23.31 -7.71 -4.61
C GLN A 97 24.62 -8.34 -4.16
N LYS A 98 24.59 -9.17 -3.11
CA LYS A 98 25.78 -9.90 -2.65
C LYS A 98 26.40 -10.77 -3.74
N GLN A 99 25.59 -11.46 -4.54
CA GLN A 99 26.11 -12.27 -5.67
C GLN A 99 26.78 -11.42 -6.76
N LYS A 100 26.30 -10.18 -6.98
CA LYS A 100 26.89 -9.24 -7.93
C LYS A 100 28.18 -8.59 -7.41
N GLU A 101 28.34 -8.48 -6.10
CA GLU A 101 29.56 -7.96 -5.47
C GLU A 101 30.69 -8.99 -5.40
N ILE A 102 30.37 -10.28 -5.61
CA ILE A 102 31.32 -11.41 -5.60
C ILE A 102 31.84 -11.74 -7.02
N ASN A 103 31.22 -11.21 -8.07
CA ASN A 103 31.59 -11.38 -9.48
C ASN A 103 32.22 -10.09 -10.03
#